data_AF-A0A1J4SXA8-F1
#
_entry.id   AF-A0A1J4SXA8-F1
#
_cell.length_a   1.000
_cell.length_b   1.000
_cell.length_c   1.000
_cell.angle_alpha   90.00
_cell.angle_beta   90.00
_cell.angle_gamma   90.00
#
_symmetry.space_group_name_H-M   'P 1'
#
loop_
_entity.id
_entity.type
_entity.pdbx_description
1 polymer ?
#
loop_
_entity_poly.entity_id
_entity_poly.type
_entity_poly.pdbx_seq_one_letter_code
_entity_poly.pdbx_strand_id
1 'polypeptide(L)'
;MKNIKLIGGDEASFLYQVKDYSQVSEKLIESLLWPFSVPYLFLDFKPLALPAGSLKHKISKKYSVRYIFGGKRQALKQLGKGLKNSPIELRAPKNLKEAKDLSRKSISEHYIKPNARLLGPDFNKETKRYISSMEMVKSALLFKKGRNVGIVSLMDSVRPDGKPVSVVTWEWIDKKLPTAEFNDALFRVSKWIRENVKETLGWYTHDFCAEEQKLCTKLGLKPYRIFFSRNK
;
A
#
# COMPACT_ATOMS: atom_id res chain seq x y z
N MET A 1 14.22 -17.02 -22.76
CA MET A 1 13.40 -16.66 -21.58
C MET A 1 13.63 -17.69 -20.49
N LYS A 2 14.76 -17.61 -19.76
CA LYS A 2 15.11 -18.60 -18.73
C LYS A 2 14.95 -17.95 -17.35
N ASN A 3 14.11 -18.55 -16.49
CA ASN A 3 13.79 -18.20 -15.10
C ASN A 3 12.47 -17.44 -14.86
N ILE A 4 11.37 -17.91 -15.46
CA ILE A 4 10.00 -17.59 -15.01
C ILE A 4 9.39 -18.86 -14.45
N LYS A 5 8.86 -18.82 -13.23
CA LYS A 5 8.26 -19.98 -12.55
C LYS A 5 6.85 -19.62 -12.07
N LEU A 6 5.85 -20.41 -12.44
CA LEU A 6 4.53 -20.35 -11.80
C LEU A 6 4.68 -20.85 -10.36
N ILE A 7 4.33 -20.00 -9.39
CA ILE A 7 4.34 -20.35 -7.96
C ILE A 7 2.99 -20.90 -7.53
N GLY A 8 1.90 -20.34 -8.05
CA GLY A 8 0.54 -20.81 -7.79
C GLY A 8 -0.48 -20.03 -8.61
N GLY A 9 -1.68 -20.60 -8.71
CA GLY A 9 -2.80 -19.96 -9.38
C GLY A 9 -4.12 -20.52 -8.85
N ASP A 10 -5.09 -19.63 -8.69
CA ASP A 10 -6.47 -19.93 -8.31
C ASP A 10 -7.44 -19.02 -9.08
N GLU A 11 -8.72 -19.08 -8.73
CA GLU A 11 -9.77 -18.25 -9.35
C GLU A 11 -9.58 -16.75 -9.10
N ALA A 12 -8.85 -16.37 -8.04
CA ALA A 12 -8.60 -14.98 -7.70
C ALA A 12 -7.33 -14.45 -8.34
N SER A 13 -6.28 -15.26 -8.49
CA SER A 13 -4.99 -14.77 -8.95
C SER A 13 -4.03 -15.83 -9.46
N PHE A 14 -3.10 -15.41 -10.33
CA PHE A 14 -1.91 -16.18 -10.68
C PHE A 14 -0.65 -15.45 -10.19
N LEU A 15 0.29 -16.20 -9.61
CA LEU A 15 1.56 -15.68 -9.11
C LEU A 15 2.73 -16.35 -9.82
N TYR A 16 3.56 -15.53 -10.47
CA TYR A 16 4.82 -15.97 -11.08
C TYR A 16 6.01 -15.36 -10.35
N GLN A 17 7.11 -16.10 -10.28
CA GLN A 17 8.41 -15.59 -9.90
C GLN A 17 9.23 -15.29 -11.16
N VAL A 18 9.72 -14.07 -11.26
CA VAL A 18 10.74 -13.65 -12.24
C VAL A 18 12.05 -13.38 -11.50
N LYS A 19 13.17 -13.34 -12.23
CA LYS A 19 14.49 -13.15 -11.60
C LYS A 19 14.63 -11.74 -11.02
N ASP A 20 14.37 -10.73 -11.85
CA ASP A 20 14.61 -9.31 -11.55
C ASP A 20 13.52 -8.44 -12.17
N TYR A 21 13.30 -7.24 -11.60
CA TYR A 21 12.30 -6.29 -12.10
C TYR A 21 12.52 -5.89 -13.58
N SER A 22 13.77 -5.91 -14.07
CA SER A 22 14.08 -5.61 -15.47
C SER A 22 13.45 -6.56 -16.49
N GLN A 23 12.99 -7.74 -16.05
CA GLN A 23 12.26 -8.69 -16.90
C GLN A 23 10.78 -8.34 -17.04
N VAL A 24 10.23 -7.51 -16.14
CA VAL A 24 8.83 -7.10 -16.15
C VAL A 24 8.59 -6.22 -17.37
N SER A 25 7.82 -6.75 -18.32
CA SER A 25 7.47 -6.09 -19.57
C SER A 25 6.09 -6.54 -20.02
N GLU A 26 5.48 -5.76 -20.91
CA GLU A 26 4.17 -6.11 -21.49
C GLU A 26 4.22 -7.43 -22.26
N LYS A 27 5.28 -7.62 -23.07
CA LYS A 27 5.53 -8.88 -23.78
C LYS A 27 5.61 -10.09 -22.84
N LEU A 28 6.22 -9.91 -21.66
CA LEU A 28 6.23 -10.97 -20.65
C LEU A 28 4.81 -11.27 -20.19
N ILE A 29 4.07 -10.26 -19.73
CA ILE A 29 2.69 -10.41 -19.22
C ILE A 29 1.80 -11.15 -20.22
N GLU A 30 1.88 -10.78 -21.50
CA GLU A 30 1.10 -11.40 -22.59
C GLU A 30 1.48 -12.85 -22.87
N SER A 31 2.72 -13.25 -22.55
CA SER A 31 3.19 -14.62 -22.74
C SER A 31 2.85 -15.57 -21.59
N LEU A 32 2.39 -15.05 -20.45
CA LEU A 32 2.07 -15.85 -19.26
C LEU A 32 0.68 -16.46 -19.37
N LEU A 33 0.52 -17.65 -18.78
CA LEU A 33 -0.80 -18.24 -18.57
C LEU A 33 -1.54 -17.41 -17.50
N TRP A 34 -2.38 -16.50 -17.96
CA TRP A 34 -3.25 -15.69 -17.13
C TRP A 34 -4.65 -15.72 -17.76
N PRO A 35 -5.54 -16.64 -17.33
CA PRO A 35 -6.88 -16.75 -17.90
C PRO A 35 -7.64 -15.43 -17.79
N PHE A 36 -8.52 -15.15 -18.77
CA PHE A 36 -9.30 -13.92 -18.79
C PHE A 36 -10.27 -13.83 -17.59
N SER A 37 -10.77 -14.97 -17.11
CA SER A 37 -11.64 -15.09 -15.94
C SER A 37 -10.95 -14.77 -14.61
N VAL A 38 -9.61 -14.84 -14.55
CA VAL A 38 -8.86 -14.57 -13.32
C VAL A 38 -8.51 -13.08 -13.25
N PRO A 39 -8.94 -12.34 -12.22
CA PRO A 39 -8.84 -10.90 -12.20
C PRO A 39 -7.40 -10.39 -12.04
N TYR A 40 -6.53 -11.16 -11.39
CA TYR A 40 -5.23 -10.67 -10.95
C TYR A 40 -4.04 -11.52 -11.42
N LEU A 41 -2.98 -10.83 -11.82
CA LEU A 41 -1.66 -11.40 -12.08
C LEU A 41 -0.63 -10.74 -11.17
N PHE A 42 0.20 -11.55 -10.51
CA PHE A 42 1.30 -11.09 -9.70
C PHE A 42 2.63 -11.59 -10.26
N LEU A 43 3.63 -10.71 -10.26
CA LEU A 43 5.02 -11.08 -10.52
C LEU A 43 5.88 -10.74 -9.31
N ASP A 44 6.41 -11.77 -8.65
CA ASP A 44 7.46 -11.65 -7.64
C ASP A 44 8.83 -11.48 -8.29
N PHE A 45 9.66 -10.65 -7.68
CA PHE A 45 11.05 -10.43 -8.08
C PHE A 45 11.92 -10.16 -6.86
N LYS A 46 13.24 -10.26 -7.03
CA LYS A 46 14.18 -9.91 -5.96
C LYS A 46 13.95 -8.46 -5.51
N PRO A 47 13.83 -8.19 -4.19
CA PRO A 47 13.56 -6.83 -3.69
C PRO A 47 14.54 -5.80 -4.26
N LEU A 48 14.00 -4.76 -4.90
CA LEU A 48 14.79 -3.74 -5.57
C LEU A 48 15.12 -2.59 -4.60
N ALA A 49 16.39 -2.22 -4.51
CA ALA A 49 16.76 -1.00 -3.78
C ALA A 49 16.48 0.23 -4.67
N LEU A 50 15.65 1.14 -4.18
CA LEU A 50 15.41 2.43 -4.82
C LEU A 50 15.96 3.52 -3.91
N PRO A 51 16.93 4.33 -4.35
CA PRO A 51 17.37 5.50 -3.59
C PRO A 51 16.23 6.54 -3.62
N ALA A 52 15.36 6.50 -2.60
CA ALA A 52 14.23 7.41 -2.39
C ALA A 52 13.48 7.81 -3.67
N GLY A 53 12.59 6.95 -4.15
CA GLY A 53 11.93 7.17 -5.44
C GLY A 53 10.69 6.33 -5.66
N SER A 54 10.15 6.46 -6.87
CA SER A 54 9.03 5.65 -7.38
C SER A 54 9.54 4.73 -8.49
N LEU A 55 8.88 3.59 -8.66
CA LEU A 55 9.11 2.70 -9.80
C LEU A 55 8.58 3.34 -11.07
N LYS A 56 9.31 3.14 -12.17
CA LYS A 56 8.87 3.50 -13.52
C LYS A 56 8.80 2.24 -14.36
N HIS A 57 7.76 2.15 -15.19
CA HIS A 57 7.55 1.06 -16.12
C HIS A 57 7.04 1.59 -17.47
N LYS A 58 7.10 0.72 -18.48
CA LYS A 58 6.54 0.96 -19.81
C LYS A 58 5.27 0.13 -20.09
N ILE A 59 4.63 -0.40 -19.04
CA ILE A 59 3.38 -1.18 -19.17
C ILE A 59 2.26 -0.24 -19.64
N SER A 60 1.53 -0.62 -20.67
CA SER A 60 0.42 0.17 -21.21
C SER A 60 -0.75 0.31 -20.23
N LYS A 61 -1.58 1.33 -20.48
CA LYS A 61 -2.77 1.66 -19.66
C LYS A 61 -3.90 0.62 -19.72
N LYS A 62 -3.73 -0.49 -20.45
CA LYS A 62 -4.72 -1.59 -20.47
C LYS A 62 -4.72 -2.38 -19.17
N TYR A 63 -3.70 -2.21 -18.33
CA TYR A 63 -3.61 -2.77 -17.00
C TYR A 63 -3.70 -1.67 -15.93
N SER A 64 -4.34 -1.98 -14.81
CA SER A 64 -4.10 -1.26 -13.55
C SER A 64 -2.89 -1.89 -12.88
N VAL A 65 -1.90 -1.08 -12.53
CA VAL A 65 -0.62 -1.55 -11.98
C VAL A 65 -0.49 -1.12 -10.52
N ARG A 66 -0.13 -2.07 -9.66
CA ARG A 66 0.22 -1.79 -8.27
C ARG A 66 1.52 -2.44 -7.89
N TYR A 67 2.19 -1.86 -6.92
CA TYR A 67 3.43 -2.36 -6.35
C TYR A 67 3.22 -2.72 -4.90
N ILE A 68 3.82 -3.83 -4.48
CA ILE A 68 3.89 -4.18 -3.08
C ILE A 68 5.32 -3.97 -2.62
N PHE A 69 5.43 -3.05 -1.67
CA PHE A 69 6.65 -2.73 -0.95
C PHE A 69 6.69 -3.57 0.33
N GLY A 70 7.86 -4.10 0.67
CA GLY A 70 8.04 -4.92 1.86
C GLY A 70 9.37 -4.73 2.56
N GLY A 71 9.38 -5.04 3.85
CA GLY A 71 10.58 -4.93 4.68
C GLY A 71 10.36 -5.50 6.08
N LYS A 72 11.46 -5.93 6.70
CA LYS A 72 11.44 -6.39 8.10
C LYS A 72 11.24 -5.20 9.04
N ARG A 73 10.53 -5.39 10.15
CA ARG A 73 10.29 -4.39 11.20
C ARG A 73 11.55 -3.65 11.63
N GLN A 74 12.64 -4.39 11.83
CA GLN A 74 13.93 -3.84 12.27
C GLN A 74 14.57 -2.90 11.25
N ALA A 75 14.27 -3.07 9.96
CA ALA A 75 14.77 -2.20 8.89
C ALA A 75 13.91 -0.95 8.68
N LEU A 76 12.74 -0.87 9.34
CA LEU A 76 11.84 0.27 9.21
C LEU A 76 12.43 1.50 9.89
N LYS A 77 12.48 2.60 9.14
CA LYS A 77 12.94 3.91 9.62
C LYS A 77 11.79 4.69 10.21
N GLN A 78 12.08 5.53 11.19
CA GLN A 78 11.15 6.56 11.61
C GLN A 78 11.33 7.78 10.70
N LEU A 79 10.22 8.36 10.26
CA LEU A 79 10.20 9.43 9.28
C LEU A 79 9.80 10.75 9.93
N GLY A 80 10.06 11.88 9.27
CA GLY A 80 9.71 13.19 9.81
C GLY A 80 10.47 13.56 11.09
N LYS A 81 9.94 14.54 11.82
CA LYS A 81 10.55 15.08 13.05
C LYS A 81 9.44 15.39 14.05
N GLY A 82 9.52 14.78 15.23
CA GLY A 82 8.56 15.03 16.31
C GLY A 82 8.65 16.46 16.85
N LEU A 83 7.51 16.99 17.27
CA LEU A 83 7.39 18.29 17.95
C LEU A 83 7.17 18.09 19.45
N LYS A 84 7.94 18.83 20.27
CA LYS A 84 7.83 18.81 21.73
C LYS A 84 6.41 19.20 22.20
N ASN A 85 5.84 20.24 21.60
CA ASN A 85 4.49 20.74 21.88
C ASN A 85 3.61 20.55 20.63
N SER A 86 3.43 19.29 20.21
CA SER A 86 2.65 19.02 19.01
C SER A 86 1.16 19.34 19.21
N PRO A 87 0.51 20.04 18.27
CA PRO A 87 -0.94 20.19 18.25
C PRO A 87 -1.66 18.95 17.68
N ILE A 88 -0.91 17.91 17.27
CA ILE A 88 -1.44 16.69 16.68
C ILE A 88 -1.51 15.59 17.72
N GLU A 89 -2.74 15.15 17.98
CA GLU A 89 -3.03 13.98 18.79
C GLU A 89 -3.09 12.74 17.91
N LEU A 90 -2.41 11.66 18.32
CA LEU A 90 -2.57 10.33 17.72
C LEU A 90 -3.30 9.45 18.72
N ARG A 91 -4.40 8.83 18.30
CA ARG A 91 -5.18 7.89 19.13
C ARG A 91 -5.82 6.78 18.31
N ALA A 92 -6.22 5.71 18.99
CA ALA A 92 -7.09 4.70 18.40
C ALA A 92 -8.50 5.28 18.13
N PRO A 93 -9.26 4.70 17.18
CA PRO A 93 -10.69 4.95 17.06
C PRO A 93 -11.42 4.60 18.36
N LYS A 94 -12.43 5.39 18.73
CA LYS A 94 -13.28 5.17 19.91
C LYS A 94 -14.12 3.90 19.77
N ASN A 95 -14.47 3.55 18.53
CA ASN A 95 -15.25 2.37 18.18
C ASN A 95 -15.10 2.06 16.68
N LEU A 96 -15.64 0.91 16.27
CA LEU A 96 -15.62 0.45 14.87
C LEU A 96 -16.34 1.41 13.94
N LYS A 97 -17.40 2.09 14.40
CA LYS A 97 -18.16 3.06 13.60
C LYS A 97 -17.28 4.26 13.22
N GLU A 98 -16.58 4.86 14.18
CA GLU A 98 -15.64 5.96 13.91
C GLU A 98 -14.55 5.53 12.91
N ALA A 99 -14.00 4.33 13.09
CA ALA A 99 -13.00 3.78 12.19
C ALA A 99 -13.52 3.62 10.75
N LYS A 100 -14.73 3.05 10.58
CA LYS A 100 -15.37 2.89 9.27
C LYS A 100 -15.70 4.23 8.63
N ASP A 101 -16.26 5.17 9.38
CA ASP A 101 -16.69 6.47 8.85
C ASP A 101 -15.50 7.33 8.40
N LEU A 102 -14.43 7.41 9.21
CA LEU A 102 -13.23 8.15 8.83
C LEU A 102 -12.45 7.48 7.70
N SER A 103 -12.39 6.14 7.66
CA SER A 103 -11.78 5.42 6.53
C SER A 103 -12.55 5.67 5.24
N ARG A 104 -13.87 5.54 5.24
CA ARG A 104 -14.71 5.83 4.06
C ARG A 104 -14.52 7.26 3.58
N LYS A 105 -14.57 8.23 4.51
CA LYS A 105 -14.42 9.65 4.19
C LYS A 105 -13.06 9.93 3.58
N SER A 106 -11.99 9.51 4.23
CA SER A 106 -10.63 9.77 3.75
C SER A 106 -10.33 9.06 2.42
N ILE A 107 -10.75 7.81 2.23
CA ILE A 107 -10.63 7.12 0.94
C ILE A 107 -11.40 7.86 -0.15
N SER A 108 -12.66 8.22 0.10
CA SER A 108 -13.50 8.90 -0.88
C SER A 108 -12.93 10.27 -1.28
N GLU A 109 -12.60 11.10 -0.30
CA GLU A 109 -12.19 12.49 -0.51
C GLU A 109 -10.75 12.63 -0.99
N HIS A 110 -9.84 11.78 -0.51
CA HIS A 110 -8.40 11.95 -0.74
C HIS A 110 -7.79 10.92 -1.68
N TYR A 111 -8.56 9.91 -2.10
CA TYR A 111 -8.09 8.89 -3.03
C TYR A 111 -9.00 8.70 -4.23
N ILE A 112 -10.27 8.34 -4.01
CA ILE A 112 -11.21 8.01 -5.09
C ILE A 112 -11.49 9.25 -5.95
N LYS A 113 -11.99 10.34 -5.35
CA LYS A 113 -12.34 11.55 -6.10
C LYS A 113 -11.14 12.12 -6.88
N PRO A 114 -9.93 12.29 -6.29
CA PRO A 114 -8.79 12.82 -7.02
C PRO A 114 -8.28 11.91 -8.14
N ASN A 115 -8.44 10.58 -8.01
CA ASN A 115 -7.89 9.60 -8.95
C ASN A 115 -8.95 8.87 -9.78
N ALA A 116 -10.19 9.36 -9.83
CA ALA A 116 -11.32 8.64 -10.42
C ALA A 116 -11.07 8.18 -11.87
N ARG A 117 -10.28 8.93 -12.65
CA ARG A 117 -9.92 8.60 -14.04
C ARG A 117 -8.82 7.52 -14.18
N LEU A 118 -8.11 7.22 -13.09
CA LEU A 118 -6.96 6.31 -13.04
C LEU A 118 -7.30 4.99 -12.33
N LEU A 119 -8.39 4.95 -11.57
CA LEU A 119 -8.81 3.77 -10.83
C LEU A 119 -9.51 2.77 -11.75
N GLY A 120 -9.04 1.52 -11.72
CA GLY A 120 -9.68 0.41 -12.42
C GLY A 120 -11.02 0.01 -11.78
N PRO A 121 -11.86 -0.76 -12.50
CA PRO A 121 -13.22 -1.13 -12.07
C PRO A 121 -13.26 -1.91 -10.75
N ASP A 122 -12.21 -2.67 -10.43
CA ASP A 122 -12.16 -3.49 -9.21
C ASP A 122 -11.87 -2.69 -7.93
N PHE A 123 -11.36 -1.46 -8.04
CA PHE A 123 -10.99 -0.66 -6.86
C PHE A 123 -12.19 -0.39 -5.94
N ASN A 124 -13.37 -0.17 -6.52
CA ASN A 124 -14.60 0.03 -5.75
C ASN A 124 -15.01 -1.24 -4.98
N LYS A 125 -14.84 -2.43 -5.59
CA LYS A 125 -15.12 -3.71 -4.92
C LYS A 125 -14.15 -3.94 -3.77
N GLU A 126 -12.86 -3.67 -4.00
CA GLU A 126 -11.83 -3.78 -2.96
C GLU A 126 -12.07 -2.81 -1.80
N THR A 127 -12.45 -1.56 -2.10
CA THR A 127 -12.79 -0.57 -1.08
C THR A 127 -13.97 -1.04 -0.24
N LYS A 128 -15.04 -1.55 -0.86
CA LYS A 128 -16.19 -2.12 -0.13
C LYS A 128 -15.76 -3.27 0.77
N ARG A 129 -14.95 -4.20 0.26
CA ARG A 129 -14.40 -5.32 1.02
C ARG A 129 -13.53 -4.88 2.19
N TYR A 130 -12.64 -3.91 1.98
CA TYR A 130 -11.82 -3.32 3.04
C TYR A 130 -12.70 -2.76 4.16
N ILE A 131 -13.70 -1.95 3.80
CA ILE A 131 -14.61 -1.35 4.77
C ILE A 131 -15.43 -2.39 5.53
N SER A 132 -15.85 -3.50 4.89
CA SER A 132 -16.51 -4.61 5.61
C SER A 132 -15.57 -5.32 6.57
N SER A 133 -14.29 -5.46 6.23
CA SER A 133 -13.27 -6.14 7.02
C SER A 133 -12.65 -5.30 8.14
N MET A 134 -13.12 -4.07 8.37
CA MET A 134 -12.53 -3.12 9.33
C MET A 134 -12.46 -3.61 10.78
N GLU A 135 -13.22 -4.65 11.17
CA GLU A 135 -13.11 -5.26 12.49
C GLU A 135 -11.77 -5.98 12.72
N MET A 136 -11.12 -6.42 11.63
CA MET A 136 -9.79 -7.05 11.65
C MET A 136 -8.65 -6.02 11.47
N VAL A 137 -8.99 -4.73 11.33
CA VAL A 137 -8.04 -3.67 10.98
C VAL A 137 -7.70 -2.86 12.22
N LYS A 138 -6.42 -2.82 12.56
CA LYS A 138 -5.90 -1.93 13.60
C LYS A 138 -5.65 -0.56 12.98
N SER A 139 -6.22 0.50 13.55
CA SER A 139 -6.05 1.86 13.02
C SER A 139 -5.57 2.84 14.08
N ALA A 140 -4.86 3.87 13.64
CA ALA A 140 -4.60 5.09 14.40
C ALA A 140 -5.08 6.30 13.60
N LEU A 141 -5.63 7.27 14.33
CA LEU A 141 -6.21 8.48 13.80
C LEU A 141 -5.42 9.68 14.32
N LEU A 142 -5.18 10.66 13.46
CA LEU A 142 -4.52 11.91 13.80
C LEU A 142 -5.54 13.04 13.86
N PHE A 143 -5.51 13.83 14.93
CA PHE A 143 -6.43 14.95 15.15
C PHE A 143 -5.68 16.24 15.47
N LYS A 144 -6.18 17.37 14.93
CA LYS A 144 -5.76 18.73 15.31
C LYS A 144 -7.00 19.54 15.65
N LYS A 145 -7.11 20.01 16.90
CA LYS A 145 -8.29 20.78 17.38
C LYS A 145 -9.62 20.08 17.05
N GLY A 146 -9.70 18.77 17.28
CA GLY A 146 -10.89 17.94 16.99
C GLY A 146 -11.12 17.57 15.52
N ARG A 147 -10.39 18.17 14.57
CA ARG A 147 -10.47 17.80 13.14
C ARG A 147 -9.55 16.62 12.83
N ASN A 148 -10.03 15.62 12.10
CA ASN A 148 -9.19 14.54 11.60
C ASN A 148 -8.24 15.06 10.51
N VAL A 149 -6.95 14.81 10.67
CA VAL A 149 -5.87 15.27 9.77
C VAL A 149 -4.98 14.11 9.29
N GLY A 150 -5.34 12.88 9.66
CA GLY A 150 -4.65 11.70 9.16
C GLY A 150 -5.23 10.41 9.70
N ILE A 151 -4.87 9.32 9.04
CA ILE A 151 -5.21 7.96 9.39
C ILE A 151 -4.08 7.04 8.94
N VAL A 152 -3.85 5.97 9.68
CA VAL A 152 -3.06 4.82 9.26
C VAL A 152 -3.73 3.56 9.76
N SER A 153 -3.80 2.54 8.90
CA SER A 153 -4.51 1.29 9.15
C SER A 153 -3.63 0.12 8.74
N LEU A 154 -3.57 -0.89 9.61
CA LEU A 154 -2.84 -2.14 9.43
C LEU A 154 -3.80 -3.32 9.55
N MET A 155 -3.61 -4.32 8.70
CA MET A 155 -4.26 -5.61 8.79
C MET A 155 -3.20 -6.70 8.77
N ASP A 156 -3.26 -7.62 9.73
CA ASP A 156 -2.39 -8.79 9.70
C ASP A 156 -2.92 -9.80 8.67
N SER A 157 -1.99 -10.42 7.95
CA SER A 157 -2.27 -11.39 6.90
C SER A 157 -1.14 -12.41 6.81
N VAL A 158 -1.28 -13.34 5.88
CA VAL A 158 -0.30 -14.39 5.58
C VAL A 158 0.10 -14.25 4.12
N ARG A 159 1.41 -14.16 3.87
CA ARG A 159 1.97 -14.14 2.51
C ARG A 159 1.74 -15.50 1.83
N PRO A 160 1.82 -15.59 0.49
CA PRO A 160 1.72 -16.88 -0.21
C PRO A 160 2.76 -17.93 0.21
N ASP A 161 3.89 -17.52 0.80
CA ASP A 161 4.90 -18.43 1.37
C ASP A 161 4.62 -18.83 2.82
N GLY A 162 3.40 -18.58 3.32
CA GLY A 162 2.96 -18.94 4.67
C GLY A 162 3.46 -18.00 5.79
N LYS A 163 4.25 -16.97 5.47
CA LYS A 163 4.84 -16.09 6.49
C LYS A 163 3.89 -14.97 6.92
N PRO A 164 3.85 -14.62 8.21
CA PRO A 164 3.02 -13.53 8.70
C PRO A 164 3.50 -12.18 8.15
N VAL A 165 2.56 -11.29 7.84
CA VAL A 165 2.82 -9.93 7.38
C VAL A 165 1.76 -8.98 7.94
N SER A 166 2.18 -7.81 8.40
CA SER A 166 1.27 -6.70 8.68
C SER A 166 1.21 -5.82 7.43
N VAL A 167 0.02 -5.60 6.90
CA VAL A 167 -0.19 -4.86 5.64
C VAL A 167 -0.76 -3.48 5.95
N VAL A 168 -0.16 -2.40 5.43
CA VAL A 168 -0.81 -1.09 5.39
C VAL A 168 -1.97 -1.18 4.42
N THR A 169 -3.19 -1.09 4.95
CA THR A 169 -4.43 -1.17 4.17
C THR A 169 -4.97 0.19 3.79
N TRP A 170 -4.62 1.22 4.56
CA TRP A 170 -4.98 2.60 4.27
C TRP A 170 -4.13 3.57 5.07
N GLU A 171 -3.76 4.67 4.45
CA GLU A 171 -3.08 5.78 5.10
C GLU A 171 -3.36 7.10 4.39
N TRP A 172 -3.38 8.16 5.18
CA TRP A 172 -3.48 9.50 4.67
C TRP A 172 -2.99 10.48 5.73
N ILE A 173 -2.32 11.56 5.29
CA ILE A 173 -1.98 12.71 6.12
C ILE A 173 -2.38 13.95 5.33
N ASP A 174 -3.05 14.90 5.99
CA ASP A 174 -3.48 16.14 5.38
C ASP A 174 -2.27 16.97 4.93
N LYS A 175 -2.09 17.07 3.60
CA LYS A 175 -1.01 17.83 2.97
C LYS A 175 -1.14 19.35 3.16
N LYS A 176 -2.27 19.84 3.69
CA LYS A 176 -2.48 21.26 4.02
C LYS A 176 -1.95 21.64 5.41
N LEU A 177 -1.42 20.68 6.18
CA LEU A 177 -0.75 20.98 7.44
C LEU A 177 0.52 21.82 7.19
N PRO A 178 0.86 22.79 8.07
CA PRO A 178 2.16 23.43 8.07
C PRO A 178 3.30 22.41 8.07
N THR A 179 4.41 22.71 7.42
CA THR A 179 5.54 21.77 7.22
C THR A 179 6.01 21.10 8.51
N ALA A 180 6.13 21.85 9.62
CA ALA A 180 6.53 21.28 10.90
C ALA A 180 5.50 20.27 11.44
N GLU A 181 4.22 20.58 11.31
CA GLU A 181 3.12 19.71 11.74
C GLU A 181 2.97 18.48 10.84
N PHE A 182 3.13 18.63 9.52
CA PHE A 182 3.16 17.50 8.60
C PHE A 182 4.30 16.53 8.93
N ASN A 183 5.49 17.05 9.24
CA ASN A 183 6.63 16.23 9.66
C ASN A 183 6.40 15.53 11.01
N ASP A 184 5.69 16.17 11.94
CA ASP A 184 5.30 15.54 13.21
C ASP A 184 4.23 14.46 13.01
N ALA A 185 3.23 14.70 12.16
CA ALA A 185 2.24 13.70 11.76
C ALA A 185 2.92 12.47 11.15
N LEU A 186 3.87 12.69 10.25
CA LEU A 186 4.64 11.63 9.61
C LEU A 186 5.51 10.85 10.62
N PHE A 187 6.09 11.56 11.59
CA PHE A 187 6.81 10.95 12.70
C PHE A 187 5.93 10.06 13.57
N ARG A 188 4.73 10.52 13.91
CA ARG A 188 3.76 9.75 14.69
C ARG A 188 3.26 8.52 13.94
N VAL A 189 2.90 8.67 12.67
CA VAL A 189 2.45 7.55 11.80
C VAL A 189 3.54 6.51 11.65
N SER A 190 4.76 6.91 11.24
CA SER A 190 5.85 5.96 11.03
C SER A 190 6.29 5.27 12.32
N LYS A 191 6.30 5.99 13.46
CA LYS A 191 6.51 5.40 14.78
C LYS A 191 5.44 4.35 15.11
N TRP A 192 4.17 4.72 14.95
CA TRP A 192 3.05 3.83 15.22
C TRP A 192 3.11 2.56 14.35
N ILE A 193 3.43 2.68 13.06
CA ILE A 193 3.64 1.51 12.18
C ILE A 193 4.74 0.62 12.75
N ARG A 194 5.92 1.16 13.09
CA ARG A 194 7.05 0.39 13.64
C ARG A 194 6.72 -0.35 14.94
N GLU A 195 5.84 0.22 15.75
CA GLU A 195 5.40 -0.37 17.03
C GLU A 195 4.35 -1.47 16.84
N ASN A 196 3.55 -1.40 15.78
CA ASN A 196 2.39 -2.28 15.56
C ASN A 196 2.60 -3.35 14.49
N VAL A 197 3.64 -3.23 13.66
CA VAL A 197 4.06 -4.31 12.76
C VAL A 197 4.62 -5.48 13.56
N LYS A 198 4.24 -6.70 13.20
CA LYS A 198 4.78 -7.93 13.79
C LYS A 198 6.24 -8.15 13.39
N GLU A 199 6.47 -8.76 12.23
CA GLU A 199 7.81 -9.10 11.75
C GLU A 199 8.13 -8.42 10.41
N THR A 200 7.17 -8.46 9.49
CA THR A 200 7.29 -7.93 8.14
C THR A 200 6.15 -6.96 7.87
N LEU A 201 6.47 -5.83 7.27
CA LEU A 201 5.49 -4.89 6.74
C LEU A 201 5.32 -5.11 5.24
N GLY A 202 4.07 -5.08 4.77
CA GLY A 202 3.70 -4.96 3.36
C GLY A 202 2.92 -3.67 3.13
N TRP A 203 3.08 -3.04 1.97
CA TRP A 203 2.35 -1.82 1.61
C TRP A 203 2.04 -1.82 0.11
N TYR A 204 0.76 -1.73 -0.23
CA TYR A 204 0.26 -1.69 -1.61
C TYR A 204 0.16 -0.25 -2.07
N THR A 205 0.77 0.07 -3.21
CA THR A 205 0.72 1.41 -3.81
C THR A 205 0.35 1.29 -5.28
N HIS A 206 -0.48 2.19 -5.80
CA HIS A 206 -0.70 2.25 -7.25
C HIS A 206 0.50 2.86 -7.97
N ASP A 207 0.66 2.54 -9.23
CA ASP A 207 1.71 3.08 -10.09
C ASP A 207 1.70 4.61 -10.18
N PHE A 208 0.50 5.22 -10.23
CA PHE A 208 0.33 6.67 -10.24
C PHE A 208 0.58 7.35 -8.89
N CYS A 209 0.67 6.60 -7.78
CA CYS A 209 0.92 7.14 -6.44
C CYS A 209 2.41 7.33 -6.13
N ALA A 210 3.13 8.12 -6.94
CA ALA A 210 4.58 8.28 -6.80
C ALA A 210 5.03 8.77 -5.40
N GLU A 211 4.24 9.65 -4.76
CA GLU A 211 4.55 10.14 -3.41
C GLU A 211 4.42 9.07 -2.33
N GLU A 212 3.48 8.14 -2.49
CA GLU A 212 3.29 7.00 -1.59
C GLU A 212 4.44 5.99 -1.74
N GLN A 213 4.90 5.75 -2.97
CA GLN A 213 6.08 4.93 -3.23
C GLN A 213 7.35 5.55 -2.64
N LYS A 214 7.51 6.88 -2.76
CA LYS A 214 8.60 7.62 -2.09
C LYS A 214 8.52 7.48 -0.57
N LEU A 215 7.30 7.49 0.00
CA LEU A 215 7.11 7.29 1.42
C LEU A 215 7.53 5.87 1.85
N CYS A 216 7.13 4.84 1.11
CA CYS A 216 7.53 3.45 1.32
C CYS A 216 9.05 3.28 1.31
N THR A 217 9.73 3.83 0.30
CA THR A 217 11.19 3.74 0.18
C THR A 217 11.92 4.50 1.28
N LYS A 218 11.43 5.68 1.69
CA LYS A 218 11.95 6.42 2.85
C LYS A 218 11.80 5.61 4.13
N LEU A 219 10.69 4.89 4.31
CA LEU A 219 10.45 4.00 5.44
C LEU A 219 11.42 2.80 5.46
N GLY A 220 12.15 2.54 4.38
CA GLY A 220 13.07 1.40 4.26
C GLY A 220 12.46 0.19 3.57
N LEU A 221 11.26 0.31 3.02
CA LEU A 221 10.63 -0.76 2.24
C LEU A 221 11.22 -0.83 0.83
N LYS A 222 11.23 -2.04 0.28
CA LYS A 222 11.65 -2.32 -1.10
C LYS A 222 10.51 -2.97 -1.86
N PRO A 223 10.24 -2.55 -3.11
CA PRO A 223 9.29 -3.26 -3.94
C PRO A 223 9.85 -4.65 -4.26
N TYR A 224 8.98 -5.65 -4.13
CA TYR A 224 9.33 -7.05 -4.39
C TYR A 224 8.28 -7.78 -5.23
N ARG A 225 7.11 -7.15 -5.43
CA ARG A 225 6.02 -7.70 -6.23
C ARG A 225 5.32 -6.59 -6.99
N ILE A 226 4.92 -6.89 -8.21
CA ILE A 226 4.02 -6.08 -9.02
C ILE A 226 2.73 -6.87 -9.24
N PHE A 227 1.62 -6.14 -9.22
CA PHE A 227 0.27 -6.63 -9.41
C PHE A 227 -0.34 -5.98 -10.64
N PHE A 228 -1.09 -6.77 -11.40
CA PHE A 228 -1.84 -6.33 -12.56
C PHE A 228 -3.29 -6.76 -12.43
N SER A 229 -4.20 -5.85 -12.77
CA SER A 229 -5.57 -6.19 -13.16
C SER A 229 -5.85 -5.64 -14.54
N ARG A 230 -6.76 -6.27 -15.28
CA ARG A 230 -7.17 -5.76 -16.61
C ARG A 230 -8.15 -4.60 -16.41
N ASN A 231 -7.97 -3.51 -17.18
CA ASN A 231 -8.93 -2.40 -17.20
C ASN A 231 -10.12 -2.66 -18.14
N LYS A 232 -10.03 -3.70 -18.98
CA LYS A 232 -11.03 -4.14 -19.95
C LYS A 232 -11.06 -5.66 -20.00
#